data_AF-A0AA35YWH7-F1
#
_entry.id   AF-A0AA35YWH7-F1
#
_cell.length_a   1.000
_cell.length_b   1.000
_cell.length_c   1.000
_cell.angle_alpha   90.00
_cell.angle_beta   90.00
_cell.angle_gamma   90.00
#
_symmetry.space_group_name_H-M   'P 1'
#
loop_
_entity.id
_entity.type
_entity.pdbx_description
1 polymer ?
#
loop_
_entity_poly.entity_id
_entity_poly.type
_entity_poly.pdbx_seq_one_letter_code
_entity_poly.pdbx_strand_id
1 'polypeptide(L)'
;MSWAPPGSYTYVSWAPPWSYLECHGHPHGLYLESHEHPHKLSYFSLFFFSRRSGATLNKGYQMAATSANSLSIRSKTRSLPQSNPYGINFNSQNHLHYNFKSSFVGNKITTTHQQSLTQTQSKTLKVNASFKVAILGAAGGIGQPLSLLIKMSPLVSDLHLYDIANVKGVAADLSHCNTPSKVQDFTGNNELSNCLKDIDIVVIPAGIPRKPGMTRDDLFNINANIVKSLVEAVADNSPNAFIHIISNPVNSTVPIAAEILKQKGVYNPKKLFGVTTLDVVRANTFVAQKKNLKLIDVDVPVIGGHAGITILPLLSKMKPNVSFTDDEIEELSVRIQNGGTEVVEAKAGAGSATLSMAYAAARFVESCLRALDGDSDVYECAFVESEITELPFFASRVKIGREGVEGVVSSDLEGLSEYEKKGLEALKGELKGSIEKGVAFANKEK
;
A
#
# COMPACT_ATOMS: atom_id res chain seq x y z
N MET A 1 -27.20 28.32 -43.17
CA MET A 1 -25.87 28.62 -43.74
C MET A 1 -25.13 29.42 -42.68
N SER A 2 -23.99 29.03 -42.13
CA SER A 2 -22.91 28.17 -42.62
C SER A 2 -22.28 27.38 -41.47
N TRP A 3 -21.94 26.13 -41.79
CA TRP A 3 -21.06 25.26 -41.01
C TRP A 3 -19.65 25.86 -40.85
N ALA A 4 -19.00 25.56 -39.73
CA ALA A 4 -17.53 25.52 -39.62
C ALA A 4 -17.11 24.16 -39.03
N PRO A 5 -16.16 23.42 -39.65
CA PRO A 5 -15.76 22.07 -39.26
C PRO A 5 -14.66 22.04 -38.17
N PRO A 6 -14.34 20.87 -37.58
CA PRO A 6 -13.52 20.75 -36.37
C PRO A 6 -12.03 20.51 -36.68
N GLY A 7 -11.15 20.90 -35.75
CA GLY A 7 -9.82 20.28 -35.64
C GLY A 7 -8.68 21.17 -35.16
N SER A 8 -8.30 21.01 -33.89
CA SER A 8 -6.90 20.90 -33.45
C SER A 8 -6.88 20.56 -31.95
N TYR A 9 -6.65 19.29 -31.61
CA TYR A 9 -6.35 18.89 -30.23
C TYR A 9 -4.84 19.00 -30.03
N THR A 10 -4.40 19.88 -29.13
CA THR A 10 -3.02 19.91 -28.63
C THR A 10 -2.87 18.90 -27.49
N TYR A 11 -2.12 17.83 -27.73
CA TYR A 11 -1.60 16.96 -26.68
C TYR A 11 -0.33 17.59 -26.11
N VAL A 12 -0.36 17.98 -24.83
CA VAL A 12 0.85 18.36 -24.09
C VAL A 12 1.38 17.11 -23.40
N SER A 13 2.45 16.51 -23.93
CA SER A 13 3.22 15.50 -23.21
C SER A 13 4.21 16.21 -22.28
N TRP A 14 4.27 15.79 -21.02
CA TRP A 14 5.18 16.32 -20.02
C TRP A 14 6.65 16.13 -20.44
N ALA A 15 7.33 17.23 -20.74
CA ALA A 15 8.79 17.33 -20.78
C ALA A 15 9.27 18.24 -19.63
N PRO A 16 10.43 17.96 -19.01
CA PRO A 16 10.98 18.80 -17.93
C PRO A 16 11.36 20.21 -18.45
N PRO A 17 11.54 21.22 -17.56
CA PRO A 17 11.32 22.64 -17.87
C PRO A 17 12.28 23.32 -18.86
N TRP A 18 13.16 22.59 -19.54
CA TRP A 18 14.26 23.16 -20.33
C TRP A 18 14.28 22.72 -21.81
N SER A 19 13.22 22.06 -22.29
CA SER A 19 13.05 21.72 -23.71
C SER A 19 11.58 21.57 -24.07
N TYR A 20 11.14 22.15 -25.20
CA TYR A 20 9.82 21.90 -25.79
C TYR A 20 9.98 21.47 -27.25
N LEU A 21 9.07 20.61 -27.70
CA LEU A 21 8.96 20.12 -29.08
C LEU A 21 7.75 20.78 -29.74
N GLU A 22 7.96 21.42 -30.90
CA GLU A 22 6.86 21.90 -31.73
C GLU A 22 6.61 20.91 -32.88
N CYS A 23 5.34 20.54 -33.07
CA CYS A 23 4.87 19.73 -34.18
C CYS A 23 4.19 20.64 -35.21
N HIS A 24 4.73 20.67 -36.44
CA HIS A 24 4.07 21.36 -37.55
C HIS A 24 3.44 20.34 -38.53
N GLY A 25 2.17 20.55 -38.84
CA GLY A 25 1.46 19.77 -39.87
C GLY A 25 1.59 20.44 -41.24
N HIS A 26 2.15 19.73 -42.22
CA HIS A 26 2.10 20.09 -43.64
C HIS A 26 1.44 18.96 -44.44
N PRO A 27 0.87 19.20 -45.64
CA PRO A 27 0.07 18.21 -46.38
C PRO A 27 0.82 16.94 -46.83
N HIS A 28 2.12 16.84 -46.58
CA HIS A 28 2.96 15.71 -46.99
C HIS A 28 3.77 15.05 -45.85
N GLY A 29 3.45 15.32 -44.57
CA GLY A 29 4.03 14.59 -43.43
C GLY A 29 4.33 15.44 -42.19
N LEU A 30 4.53 14.77 -41.05
CA LEU A 30 4.91 15.35 -39.76
C LEU A 30 6.44 15.37 -39.60
N TYR A 31 7.00 16.49 -39.16
CA TYR A 31 8.39 16.60 -38.75
C TYR A 31 8.50 17.21 -37.34
N LEU A 32 9.53 16.79 -36.60
CA LEU A 32 9.83 17.23 -35.22
C LEU A 32 11.11 18.06 -35.24
N GLU A 33 11.10 19.24 -34.63
CA GLU A 33 12.26 20.12 -34.52
C GLU A 33 12.56 20.37 -33.02
N SER A 34 13.83 20.24 -32.63
CA SER A 34 14.28 20.37 -31.23
C SER A 34 15.20 21.59 -31.07
N HIS A 35 14.90 22.45 -30.10
CA HIS A 35 15.74 23.60 -29.76
C HIS A 35 16.39 23.44 -28.38
N GLU A 36 17.72 23.59 -28.30
CA GLU A 36 18.49 23.71 -27.06
C GLU A 36 19.23 25.06 -27.01
N HIS A 37 19.22 25.73 -25.85
CA HIS A 37 20.04 26.93 -25.60
C HIS A 37 21.49 26.54 -25.22
N PRO A 38 22.53 27.20 -25.78
CA PRO A 38 23.90 26.86 -25.47
C PRO A 38 24.31 27.53 -24.16
N HIS A 39 24.78 26.76 -23.17
CA HIS A 39 25.85 27.11 -22.21
C HIS A 39 25.84 26.11 -21.04
N LYS A 40 26.68 25.07 -21.12
CA LYS A 40 27.56 24.57 -20.03
C LYS A 40 28.29 23.30 -20.48
N LEU A 41 29.62 23.39 -20.46
CA LEU A 41 30.54 22.26 -20.63
C LEU A 41 30.36 21.24 -19.51
N SER A 42 30.19 19.96 -19.86
CA SER A 42 30.75 18.84 -19.10
C SER A 42 30.87 17.57 -19.94
N TYR A 43 31.97 16.87 -19.68
CA TYR A 43 32.50 15.69 -20.35
C TYR A 43 31.50 14.53 -20.42
N PHE A 44 31.40 13.91 -21.59
CA PHE A 44 30.90 12.53 -21.72
C PHE A 44 31.76 11.74 -22.71
N SER A 45 32.24 10.59 -22.25
CA SER A 45 33.00 9.61 -23.01
C SER A 45 32.14 8.98 -24.11
N LEU A 46 32.61 9.06 -25.36
CA LEU A 46 32.01 8.39 -26.51
C LEU A 46 32.33 6.88 -26.51
N PHE A 47 31.32 6.04 -26.57
CA PHE A 47 31.42 4.72 -27.19
C PHE A 47 30.84 4.76 -28.60
N PHE A 48 31.70 4.55 -29.59
CA PHE A 48 31.35 4.41 -31.00
C PHE A 48 30.69 3.03 -31.24
N PHE A 49 29.60 3.00 -32.01
CA PHE A 49 29.27 1.85 -32.86
C PHE A 49 29.06 2.32 -34.30
N SER A 50 29.92 1.79 -35.17
CA SER A 50 30.03 2.07 -36.59
C SER A 50 28.87 1.43 -37.36
N ARG A 51 28.16 2.23 -38.16
CA ARG A 51 27.37 1.76 -39.30
C ARG A 51 28.32 1.43 -40.45
N ARG A 52 28.20 0.23 -41.03
CA ARG A 52 28.73 -0.06 -42.37
C ARG A 52 27.60 -0.49 -43.30
N SER A 53 27.52 0.23 -44.41
CA SER A 53 26.54 0.12 -45.48
C SER A 53 26.84 -1.02 -46.45
N GLY A 54 25.77 -1.56 -47.05
CA GLY A 54 25.68 -1.86 -48.48
C GLY A 54 26.16 -3.22 -48.98
N ALA A 55 25.23 -4.01 -49.54
CA ALA A 55 25.28 -4.43 -50.94
C ALA A 55 24.01 -5.21 -51.32
N THR A 56 23.48 -4.84 -52.48
CA THR A 56 22.35 -5.38 -53.25
C THR A 56 22.55 -6.82 -53.74
N LEU A 57 21.46 -7.60 -53.87
CA LEU A 57 21.21 -8.37 -55.10
C LEU A 57 19.74 -8.77 -55.25
N ASN A 58 19.26 -8.54 -56.47
CA ASN A 58 17.91 -8.70 -57.01
C ASN A 58 17.71 -10.13 -57.57
N LYS A 59 16.48 -10.66 -57.48
CA LYS A 59 15.79 -11.69 -58.33
C LYS A 59 14.60 -12.18 -57.49
N GLY A 60 13.32 -12.11 -57.86
CA GLY A 60 12.65 -12.00 -59.14
C GLY A 60 11.52 -13.04 -59.15
N TYR A 61 10.33 -12.62 -59.62
CA TYR A 61 9.14 -13.40 -60.04
C TYR A 61 7.86 -13.41 -59.17
N GLN A 62 6.99 -12.46 -59.55
CA GLN A 62 5.59 -12.57 -60.01
C GLN A 62 4.59 -13.59 -59.44
N MET A 63 3.40 -13.01 -59.21
CA MET A 63 2.09 -13.59 -58.89
C MET A 63 1.55 -14.61 -59.90
N ALA A 64 0.75 -15.56 -59.41
CA ALA A 64 -0.52 -15.94 -60.04
C ALA A 64 -1.46 -16.62 -59.03
N ALA A 65 -2.70 -16.14 -58.99
CA ALA A 65 -3.83 -16.85 -58.41
C ALA A 65 -4.39 -17.87 -59.41
N THR A 66 -4.87 -19.02 -58.93
CA THR A 66 -5.93 -19.80 -59.58
C THR A 66 -6.50 -20.86 -58.63
N SER A 67 -7.72 -21.26 -58.97
CA SER A 67 -8.81 -21.91 -58.23
C SER A 67 -8.65 -23.38 -57.81
N ALA A 68 -9.29 -23.68 -56.67
CA ALA A 68 -10.07 -24.87 -56.27
C ALA A 68 -9.74 -26.28 -56.85
N ASN A 69 -9.46 -27.24 -55.97
CA ASN A 69 -10.28 -28.45 -55.83
C ASN A 69 -10.05 -29.19 -54.49
N SER A 70 -11.12 -29.88 -54.08
CA SER A 70 -11.40 -30.53 -52.82
C SER A 70 -10.43 -31.64 -52.40
N LEU A 71 -10.09 -31.67 -51.10
CA LEU A 71 -9.71 -32.89 -50.38
C LEU A 71 -10.21 -32.80 -48.93
N SER A 72 -11.18 -33.66 -48.60
CA SER A 72 -11.73 -33.80 -47.26
C SER A 72 -10.80 -34.69 -46.41
N ILE A 73 -10.22 -34.10 -45.36
CA ILE A 73 -9.57 -34.86 -44.30
C ILE A 73 -10.26 -34.50 -42.98
N ARG A 74 -10.91 -35.53 -42.43
CA ARG A 74 -11.70 -35.50 -41.19
C ARG A 74 -10.74 -35.49 -39.99
N SER A 75 -10.39 -34.32 -39.47
CA SER A 75 -9.65 -34.21 -38.21
C SER A 75 -10.60 -33.95 -37.04
N LYS A 76 -10.62 -34.89 -36.09
CA LYS A 76 -11.30 -34.78 -34.80
C LYS A 76 -10.89 -33.48 -34.09
N THR A 77 -11.87 -32.65 -33.76
CA THR A 77 -11.71 -31.51 -32.86
C THR A 77 -11.30 -32.01 -31.48
N ARG A 78 -10.06 -31.71 -31.09
CA ARG A 78 -9.56 -31.88 -29.73
C ARG A 78 -9.87 -30.59 -28.99
N SER A 79 -10.79 -30.65 -28.03
CA SER A 79 -11.10 -29.54 -27.13
C SER A 79 -9.85 -29.15 -26.34
N LEU A 80 -9.52 -27.85 -26.36
CA LEU A 80 -8.51 -27.25 -25.50
C LEU A 80 -8.91 -27.43 -24.02
N PRO A 81 -8.00 -27.82 -23.11
CA PRO A 81 -8.32 -27.92 -21.70
C PRO A 81 -8.51 -26.51 -21.12
N GLN A 82 -9.64 -26.29 -20.47
CA GLN A 82 -9.90 -25.10 -19.64
C GLN A 82 -8.85 -25.05 -18.52
N SER A 83 -8.20 -23.90 -18.38
CA SER A 83 -7.28 -23.60 -17.29
C SER A 83 -8.05 -23.52 -15.97
N ASN A 84 -7.74 -24.42 -15.03
CA ASN A 84 -8.15 -24.29 -13.64
C ASN A 84 -7.56 -22.99 -13.03
N PRO A 85 -8.33 -22.20 -12.27
CA PRO A 85 -7.76 -21.12 -11.49
C PRO A 85 -6.92 -21.70 -10.35
N TYR A 86 -5.66 -21.27 -10.28
CA TYR A 86 -4.75 -21.59 -9.18
C TYR A 86 -5.25 -20.89 -7.90
N GLY A 87 -5.90 -21.66 -7.02
CA GLY A 87 -6.13 -21.26 -5.63
C GLY A 87 -4.86 -21.45 -4.82
N ILE A 88 -4.39 -20.39 -4.18
CA ILE A 88 -3.31 -20.46 -3.18
C ILE A 88 -3.91 -21.08 -1.92
N ASN A 89 -3.41 -22.24 -1.54
CA ASN A 89 -3.84 -23.00 -0.37
C ASN A 89 -2.96 -22.62 0.83
N PHE A 90 -3.53 -21.95 1.83
CA PHE A 90 -2.84 -21.74 3.12
C PHE A 90 -3.10 -22.96 4.01
N ASN A 91 -2.12 -23.85 4.13
CA ASN A 91 -2.14 -24.91 5.13
C ASN A 91 -1.55 -24.40 6.45
N SER A 92 -2.44 -24.08 7.39
CA SER A 92 -2.17 -24.23 8.81
C SER A 92 -2.28 -25.72 9.14
N GLN A 93 -1.19 -26.35 9.58
CA GLN A 93 -1.17 -27.21 10.78
C GLN A 93 0.14 -27.99 10.95
N ASN A 94 0.68 -27.84 12.16
CA ASN A 94 1.18 -28.88 13.06
C ASN A 94 2.24 -29.86 12.56
N HIS A 95 3.43 -29.67 13.12
CA HIS A 95 4.51 -30.64 13.21
C HIS A 95 4.01 -32.03 13.64
N LEU A 96 4.17 -33.01 12.75
CA LEU A 96 4.34 -34.41 13.13
C LEU A 96 5.53 -34.98 12.36
N HIS A 97 6.55 -35.33 13.13
CA HIS A 97 7.77 -36.00 12.71
C HIS A 97 7.44 -37.36 12.10
N TYR A 98 7.89 -37.67 10.88
CA TYR A 98 7.96 -39.06 10.41
C TYR A 98 9.26 -39.34 9.64
N ASN A 99 9.99 -40.31 10.18
CA ASN A 99 11.20 -40.91 9.64
C ASN A 99 10.96 -41.54 8.26
N PHE A 100 11.84 -41.23 7.30
CA PHE A 100 11.93 -41.97 6.05
C PHE A 100 12.83 -43.19 6.27
N LYS A 101 12.28 -44.40 6.17
CA LYS A 101 13.06 -45.60 5.84
C LYS A 101 12.45 -46.25 4.61
N SER A 102 13.25 -46.27 3.55
CA SER A 102 12.98 -47.03 2.34
C SER A 102 13.12 -48.52 2.63
N SER A 103 12.20 -49.34 2.12
CA SER A 103 12.55 -50.69 1.67
C SER A 103 11.52 -51.24 0.70
N PHE A 104 12.11 -51.80 -0.35
CA PHE A 104 11.60 -52.46 -1.53
C PHE A 104 10.83 -53.76 -1.21
N VAL A 105 10.16 -54.29 -2.26
CA VAL A 105 9.58 -55.64 -2.45
C VAL A 105 8.07 -55.76 -2.25
N GLY A 106 7.42 -56.16 -3.35
CA GLY A 106 5.98 -56.32 -3.46
C GLY A 106 5.45 -57.66 -2.96
N ASN A 107 4.15 -57.67 -2.65
CA ASN A 107 3.24 -58.74 -3.04
C ASN A 107 1.80 -58.24 -2.92
N LYS A 108 0.98 -58.61 -3.91
CA LYS A 108 -0.47 -58.35 -3.92
C LYS A 108 -1.13 -59.10 -2.78
N ILE A 109 -1.82 -58.38 -1.91
CA ILE A 109 -2.83 -58.93 -1.02
C ILE A 109 -4.11 -58.12 -1.23
N THR A 110 -5.13 -58.81 -1.73
CA THR A 110 -6.48 -58.30 -1.93
C THR A 110 -7.18 -58.33 -0.57
N THR A 111 -7.26 -57.18 0.11
CA THR A 111 -8.05 -57.04 1.33
C THR A 111 -9.14 -56.01 1.10
N THR A 112 -10.38 -56.48 1.07
CA THR A 112 -11.59 -55.68 0.97
C THR A 112 -11.75 -54.83 2.22
N HIS A 113 -11.33 -53.57 2.17
CA HIS A 113 -11.66 -52.56 3.18
C HIS A 113 -12.90 -51.78 2.73
N GLN A 114 -14.03 -52.02 3.40
CA GLN A 114 -15.15 -51.08 3.40
C GLN A 114 -14.67 -49.78 4.06
N GLN A 115 -14.30 -48.80 3.24
CA GLN A 115 -14.15 -47.42 3.71
C GLN A 115 -15.54 -46.80 3.84
N SER A 116 -15.97 -46.66 5.09
CA SER A 116 -16.94 -45.65 5.49
C SER A 116 -16.44 -44.28 5.02
N LEU A 117 -17.08 -43.73 4.00
CA LEU A 117 -16.87 -42.36 3.54
C LEU A 117 -17.51 -41.42 4.57
N THR A 118 -16.75 -41.03 5.59
CA THR A 118 -17.05 -39.80 6.32
C THR A 118 -16.78 -38.64 5.36
N GLN A 119 -17.85 -38.11 4.76
CA GLN A 119 -17.80 -36.84 4.03
C GLN A 119 -17.39 -35.74 5.00
N THR A 120 -16.10 -35.43 5.05
CA THR A 120 -15.63 -34.16 5.58
C THR A 120 -16.13 -33.09 4.62
N GLN A 121 -17.27 -32.46 4.94
CA GLN A 121 -17.71 -31.27 4.23
C GLN A 121 -16.65 -30.19 4.44
N SER A 122 -15.76 -30.05 3.48
CA SER A 122 -14.91 -28.87 3.35
C SER A 122 -15.87 -27.71 3.09
N LYS A 123 -16.19 -26.93 4.12
CA LYS A 123 -16.87 -25.64 3.96
C LYS A 123 -15.93 -24.76 3.13
N THR A 124 -16.10 -24.74 1.82
CA THR A 124 -15.54 -23.70 0.98
C THR A 124 -16.19 -22.40 1.44
N LEU A 125 -15.46 -21.61 2.23
CA LEU A 125 -15.84 -20.24 2.52
C LEU A 125 -15.98 -19.54 1.16
N LYS A 126 -17.22 -19.24 0.77
CA LYS A 126 -17.45 -18.32 -0.34
C LYS A 126 -16.98 -16.96 0.16
N VAL A 127 -15.77 -16.56 -0.25
CA VAL A 127 -15.29 -15.19 -0.05
C VAL A 127 -16.19 -14.31 -0.90
N ASN A 128 -17.21 -13.73 -0.28
CA ASN A 128 -18.02 -12.72 -0.91
C ASN A 128 -17.31 -11.39 -0.67
N ALA A 129 -16.94 -10.71 -1.74
CA ALA A 129 -16.54 -9.32 -1.68
C ALA A 129 -17.69 -8.52 -1.04
N SER A 130 -17.49 -8.05 0.19
CA SER A 130 -18.59 -7.52 1.04
C SER A 130 -18.33 -6.13 1.59
N PHE A 131 -17.08 -5.67 1.58
CA PHE A 131 -16.69 -4.44 2.25
C PHE A 131 -16.38 -3.31 1.27
N LYS A 132 -16.76 -2.09 1.65
CA LYS A 132 -16.46 -0.87 0.90
C LYS A 132 -15.29 -0.12 1.51
N VAL A 133 -14.33 0.24 0.68
CA VAL A 133 -13.13 0.97 1.08
C VAL A 133 -13.07 2.30 0.33
N ALA A 134 -12.88 3.41 1.06
CA ALA A 134 -12.61 4.71 0.46
C ALA A 134 -11.14 5.11 0.65
N ILE A 135 -10.50 5.60 -0.41
CA ILE A 135 -9.14 6.16 -0.36
C ILE A 135 -9.22 7.66 -0.64
N LEU A 136 -8.93 8.48 0.36
CA LEU A 136 -8.93 9.95 0.28
C LEU A 136 -7.51 10.45 0.00
N GLY A 137 -7.26 10.94 -1.23
CA GLY A 137 -5.92 11.21 -1.76
C GLY A 137 -5.45 10.13 -2.75
N ALA A 138 -6.39 9.52 -3.48
CA ALA A 138 -6.16 8.36 -4.35
C ALA A 138 -5.28 8.67 -5.58
N ALA A 139 -5.20 9.92 -6.05
CA ALA A 139 -4.36 10.29 -7.18
C ALA A 139 -2.90 10.59 -6.77
N GLY A 140 -2.61 10.66 -5.47
CA GLY A 140 -1.27 10.90 -4.93
C GLY A 140 -0.29 9.73 -5.09
N GLY A 141 0.98 9.99 -4.78
CA GLY A 141 2.06 9.00 -4.95
C GLY A 141 1.91 7.74 -4.09
N ILE A 142 1.26 7.82 -2.93
CA ILE A 142 0.85 6.65 -2.13
C ILE A 142 -0.50 6.13 -2.60
N GLY A 143 -1.44 7.03 -2.90
CA GLY A 143 -2.83 6.71 -3.24
C GLY A 143 -2.96 5.77 -4.43
N GLN A 144 -2.24 5.98 -5.53
CA GLN A 144 -2.36 5.15 -6.73
C GLN A 144 -1.91 3.69 -6.47
N PRO A 145 -0.67 3.42 -6.00
CA PRO A 145 -0.27 2.04 -5.71
C PRO A 145 -1.07 1.41 -4.58
N LEU A 146 -1.54 2.18 -3.59
CA LEU A 146 -2.43 1.67 -2.54
C LEU A 146 -3.76 1.21 -3.15
N SER A 147 -4.36 2.04 -4.02
CA SER A 147 -5.62 1.72 -4.69
C SER A 147 -5.52 0.44 -5.53
N LEU A 148 -4.38 0.23 -6.21
CA LEU A 148 -4.10 -1.02 -6.90
C LEU A 148 -4.09 -2.22 -5.96
N LEU A 149 -3.39 -2.13 -4.83
CA LEU A 149 -3.31 -3.23 -3.88
C LEU A 149 -4.67 -3.54 -3.23
N ILE A 150 -5.46 -2.52 -2.90
CA ILE A 150 -6.82 -2.71 -2.36
C ILE A 150 -7.76 -3.31 -3.41
N LYS A 151 -7.66 -2.88 -4.68
CA LYS A 151 -8.41 -3.47 -5.81
C LYS A 151 -8.12 -4.96 -5.97
N MET A 152 -6.95 -5.44 -5.57
CA MET A 152 -6.59 -6.87 -5.63
C MET A 152 -7.17 -7.71 -4.50
N SER A 153 -7.67 -7.10 -3.42
CA SER A 153 -8.25 -7.84 -2.29
C SER A 153 -9.60 -8.46 -2.68
N PRO A 154 -9.82 -9.77 -2.41
CA PRO A 154 -11.10 -10.43 -2.68
C PRO A 154 -12.21 -10.05 -1.69
N LEU A 155 -11.88 -9.37 -0.58
CA LEU A 155 -12.83 -8.95 0.44
C LEU A 155 -13.53 -7.62 0.09
N VAL A 156 -12.98 -6.86 -0.85
CA VAL A 156 -13.48 -5.52 -1.22
C VAL A 156 -14.52 -5.61 -2.33
N SER A 157 -15.74 -5.16 -2.06
CA SER A 157 -16.83 -5.06 -3.04
C SER A 157 -16.77 -3.77 -3.85
N ASP A 158 -16.50 -2.65 -3.19
CA ASP A 158 -16.49 -1.32 -3.79
C ASP A 158 -15.27 -0.56 -3.29
N LEU A 159 -14.51 0.00 -4.24
CA LEU A 159 -13.36 0.85 -3.99
C LEU A 159 -13.69 2.26 -4.45
N HIS A 160 -13.94 3.15 -3.50
CA HIS A 160 -14.20 4.56 -3.75
C HIS A 160 -12.88 5.33 -3.73
N LEU A 161 -12.58 6.02 -4.82
CA LEU A 161 -11.36 6.80 -4.97
C LEU A 161 -11.72 8.28 -4.96
N TYR A 162 -11.19 9.00 -3.98
CA TYR A 162 -11.36 10.45 -3.88
C TYR A 162 -10.04 11.18 -4.03
N ASP A 163 -10.07 12.27 -4.79
CA ASP A 163 -9.01 13.28 -4.78
C ASP A 163 -9.57 14.64 -5.23
N ILE A 164 -8.82 15.71 -5.00
CA ILE A 164 -9.18 17.04 -5.51
C ILE A 164 -9.05 17.14 -7.03
N ALA A 165 -8.22 16.28 -7.64
CA ALA A 165 -7.99 16.25 -9.09
C ALA A 165 -7.51 14.86 -9.56
N ASN A 166 -7.60 14.61 -10.88
CA ASN A 166 -6.96 13.48 -11.59
C ASN A 166 -7.41 12.06 -11.19
N VAL A 167 -8.40 11.89 -10.32
CA VAL A 167 -8.83 10.55 -9.87
C VAL A 167 -9.58 9.74 -10.94
N LYS A 168 -10.26 10.40 -11.89
CA LYS A 168 -10.96 9.75 -13.02
C LYS A 168 -10.06 8.82 -13.83
N GLY A 169 -8.85 9.27 -14.14
CA GLY A 169 -7.87 8.45 -14.87
C GLY A 169 -7.42 7.23 -14.07
N VAL A 170 -7.19 7.41 -12.77
CA VAL A 170 -6.80 6.34 -11.85
C VAL A 170 -7.91 5.29 -11.73
N ALA A 171 -9.17 5.71 -11.60
CA ALA A 171 -10.29 4.80 -11.52
C ALA A 171 -10.52 4.03 -12.82
N ALA A 172 -10.42 4.70 -13.98
CA ALA A 172 -10.53 4.06 -15.28
C ALA A 172 -9.45 2.96 -15.46
N ASP A 173 -8.19 3.27 -15.10
CA ASP A 173 -7.09 2.31 -15.16
C ASP A 173 -7.36 1.08 -14.27
N LEU A 174 -7.69 1.31 -12.99
CA LEU A 174 -7.97 0.23 -12.03
C LEU A 174 -9.22 -0.59 -12.37
N SER A 175 -10.19 0.00 -13.06
CA SER A 175 -11.42 -0.69 -13.47
C SER A 175 -11.16 -1.84 -14.44
N HIS A 176 -10.03 -1.82 -15.15
CA HIS A 176 -9.62 -2.89 -16.08
C HIS A 176 -9.03 -4.11 -15.35
N CYS A 177 -8.68 -4.00 -14.06
CA CYS A 177 -8.20 -5.15 -13.28
C CYS A 177 -9.35 -6.13 -13.03
N ASN A 178 -9.15 -7.39 -13.41
CA ASN A 178 -10.13 -8.48 -13.39
C ASN A 178 -10.39 -9.08 -12.00
N THR A 179 -10.72 -8.23 -11.03
CA THR A 179 -11.01 -8.57 -9.63
C THR A 179 -12.43 -8.13 -9.27
N PRO A 180 -13.07 -8.69 -8.20
CA PRO A 180 -14.48 -8.45 -7.93
C PRO A 180 -14.85 -7.02 -7.54
N SER A 181 -13.90 -6.26 -6.97
CA SER A 181 -14.13 -4.88 -6.51
C SER A 181 -14.54 -3.95 -7.66
N LYS A 182 -15.63 -3.20 -7.48
CA LYS A 182 -16.04 -2.13 -8.39
C LYS A 182 -15.34 -0.84 -8.01
N VAL A 183 -14.74 -0.15 -8.99
CA VAL A 183 -14.04 1.11 -8.75
C VAL A 183 -14.97 2.28 -9.09
N GLN A 184 -15.05 3.25 -8.19
CA GLN A 184 -15.81 4.50 -8.39
C GLN A 184 -14.90 5.70 -8.12
N ASP A 185 -15.01 6.74 -8.93
CA ASP A 185 -14.25 7.98 -8.76
C ASP A 185 -15.10 9.12 -8.21
N PHE A 186 -14.47 9.97 -7.37
CA PHE A 186 -15.07 11.15 -6.78
C PHE A 186 -14.05 12.30 -6.81
N THR A 187 -14.28 13.31 -7.64
CA THR A 187 -13.36 14.43 -7.85
C THR A 187 -13.87 15.73 -7.21
N GLY A 188 -13.06 16.29 -6.31
CA GLY A 188 -13.31 17.60 -5.73
C GLY A 188 -14.36 17.61 -4.61
N ASN A 189 -14.37 18.70 -3.83
CA ASN A 189 -15.07 18.78 -2.55
C ASN A 189 -16.57 18.43 -2.62
N ASN A 190 -17.24 18.74 -3.73
CA ASN A 190 -18.68 18.48 -3.90
C ASN A 190 -19.02 16.98 -3.97
N GLU A 191 -18.04 16.13 -4.30
CA GLU A 191 -18.24 14.69 -4.43
C GLU A 191 -17.76 13.89 -3.20
N LEU A 192 -17.06 14.54 -2.26
CA LEU A 192 -16.51 13.90 -1.06
C LEU A 192 -17.57 13.23 -0.18
N SER A 193 -18.71 13.90 0.04
CA SER A 193 -19.83 13.31 0.80
C SER A 193 -20.36 12.03 0.14
N ASN A 194 -20.47 12.00 -1.20
CA ASN A 194 -20.92 10.81 -1.92
C ASN A 194 -19.87 9.68 -1.89
N CYS A 195 -18.58 10.01 -1.93
CA CYS A 195 -17.49 9.03 -1.74
C CYS A 195 -17.62 8.30 -0.41
N LEU A 196 -18.09 8.99 0.63
CA LEU A 196 -18.14 8.48 2.00
C LEU A 196 -19.49 7.85 2.37
N LYS A 197 -20.29 7.39 1.41
CA LYS A 197 -21.55 6.69 1.71
C LYS A 197 -21.32 5.20 1.95
N ASP A 198 -21.82 4.70 3.08
CA ASP A 198 -21.78 3.28 3.47
C ASP A 198 -20.37 2.68 3.43
N ILE A 199 -19.35 3.44 3.83
CA ILE A 199 -17.95 2.99 3.82
C ILE A 199 -17.63 2.25 5.12
N ASP A 200 -16.99 1.08 5.00
CA ASP A 200 -16.53 0.31 6.15
C ASP A 200 -15.13 0.75 6.60
N ILE A 201 -14.25 1.09 5.65
CA ILE A 201 -12.88 1.55 5.92
C ILE A 201 -12.56 2.80 5.08
N VAL A 202 -12.14 3.87 5.75
CA VAL A 202 -11.61 5.09 5.11
C VAL A 202 -10.11 5.15 5.33
N VAL A 203 -9.35 5.27 4.24
CA VAL A 203 -7.90 5.41 4.26
C VAL A 203 -7.49 6.79 3.77
N ILE A 204 -6.71 7.52 4.57
CA ILE A 204 -6.34 8.90 4.31
C ILE A 204 -4.82 9.00 4.10
N PRO A 205 -4.31 8.70 2.88
CA PRO A 205 -2.96 9.05 2.46
C PRO A 205 -2.82 10.51 2.01
N ALA A 206 -3.92 11.27 1.88
CA ALA A 206 -3.91 12.65 1.45
C ALA A 206 -2.95 13.51 2.29
N GLY A 207 -2.14 14.30 1.60
CA GLY A 207 -1.16 15.17 2.21
C GLY A 207 -0.16 15.62 1.16
N ILE A 208 0.55 16.70 1.47
CA ILE A 208 1.60 17.22 0.60
C ILE A 208 2.93 16.65 1.09
N PRO A 209 3.80 16.11 0.21
CA PRO A 209 5.15 15.77 0.60
C PRO A 209 5.96 17.04 0.88
N ARG A 210 6.97 16.93 1.73
CA ARG A 210 7.89 18.06 1.99
C ARG A 210 8.53 18.52 0.68
N LYS A 211 8.40 19.80 0.35
CA LYS A 211 9.05 20.43 -0.80
C LYS A 211 10.28 21.23 -0.35
N PRO A 212 11.30 21.43 -1.22
CA PRO A 212 12.40 22.35 -0.95
C PRO A 212 11.87 23.73 -0.53
N GLY A 213 12.44 24.32 0.52
CA GLY A 213 12.03 25.62 1.06
C GLY A 213 10.86 25.61 2.06
N MET A 214 10.18 24.47 2.26
CA MET A 214 9.08 24.34 3.24
C MET A 214 9.62 24.04 4.65
N THR A 215 9.16 24.80 5.65
CA THR A 215 9.50 24.52 7.05
C THR A 215 8.75 23.29 7.57
N ARG A 216 9.18 22.75 8.72
CA ARG A 216 8.46 21.64 9.38
C ARG A 216 7.05 22.07 9.81
N ASP A 217 6.89 23.33 10.22
CA ASP A 217 5.61 23.87 10.67
C ASP A 217 4.65 24.16 9.51
N ASP A 218 5.16 24.64 8.36
CA ASP A 218 4.32 24.81 7.17
C ASP A 218 3.71 23.49 6.72
N LEU A 219 4.55 22.45 6.65
CA LEU A 219 4.11 21.11 6.28
C LEU A 219 3.06 20.57 7.25
N PHE A 220 3.29 20.76 8.55
CA PHE A 220 2.33 20.40 9.58
C PHE A 220 1.00 21.12 9.38
N ASN A 221 0.99 22.45 9.25
CA ASN A 221 -0.25 23.23 9.13
C ASN A 221 -1.06 22.85 7.88
N ILE A 222 -0.40 22.62 6.75
CA ILE A 222 -1.05 22.19 5.52
C ILE A 222 -1.72 20.82 5.71
N ASN A 223 -0.97 19.82 6.19
CA ASN A 223 -1.50 18.48 6.35
C ASN A 223 -2.54 18.40 7.49
N ALA A 224 -2.39 19.21 8.54
CA ALA A 224 -3.37 19.34 9.61
C ALA A 224 -4.72 19.83 9.07
N ASN A 225 -4.74 20.85 8.21
CA ASN A 225 -5.95 21.34 7.55
C ASN A 225 -6.59 20.29 6.62
N ILE A 226 -5.77 19.58 5.84
CA ILE A 226 -6.24 18.49 4.98
C ILE A 226 -6.91 17.40 5.82
N VAL A 227 -6.25 16.92 6.88
CA VAL A 227 -6.78 15.87 7.76
C VAL A 227 -8.05 16.35 8.45
N LYS A 228 -8.08 17.57 8.99
CA LYS A 228 -9.28 18.16 9.59
C LYS A 228 -10.47 18.09 8.62
N SER A 229 -10.33 18.66 7.43
CA SER A 229 -11.41 18.73 6.45
C SER A 229 -11.92 17.35 6.02
N LEU A 230 -11.01 16.40 5.79
CA LEU A 230 -11.39 15.04 5.39
C LEU A 230 -12.06 14.29 6.55
N VAL A 231 -11.57 14.43 7.78
CA VAL A 231 -12.15 13.77 8.95
C VAL A 231 -13.50 14.38 9.33
N GLU A 232 -13.72 15.69 9.15
CA GLU A 232 -15.04 16.31 9.29
C GLU A 232 -16.04 15.67 8.32
N ALA A 233 -15.65 15.47 7.06
CA ALA A 233 -16.50 14.80 6.08
C ALA A 233 -16.76 13.34 6.44
N VAL A 234 -15.78 12.62 6.98
CA VAL A 234 -15.96 11.25 7.48
C VAL A 234 -16.94 11.22 8.66
N ALA A 235 -16.80 12.15 9.60
CA ALA A 235 -17.69 12.27 10.75
C ALA A 235 -19.15 12.47 10.33
N ASP A 236 -19.38 13.30 9.30
CA ASP A 236 -20.71 13.65 8.82
C ASP A 236 -21.36 12.55 7.95
N ASN A 237 -20.57 11.68 7.30
CA ASN A 237 -21.08 10.76 6.26
C ASN A 237 -20.83 9.27 6.57
N SER A 238 -19.77 8.93 7.29
CA SER A 238 -19.38 7.55 7.64
C SER A 238 -18.78 7.47 9.06
N PRO A 239 -19.51 7.89 10.12
CA PRO A 239 -19.00 7.93 11.49
C PRO A 239 -18.64 6.55 12.06
N ASN A 240 -19.15 5.47 11.46
CA ASN A 240 -18.92 4.09 11.91
C ASN A 240 -17.76 3.39 11.21
N ALA A 241 -17.14 4.02 10.20
CA ALA A 241 -16.03 3.44 9.45
C ALA A 241 -14.77 3.32 10.30
N PHE A 242 -13.89 2.38 9.97
CA PHE A 242 -12.52 2.38 10.47
C PHE A 242 -11.73 3.45 9.72
N ILE A 243 -11.13 4.38 10.45
CA ILE A 243 -10.43 5.54 9.90
C ILE A 243 -8.93 5.30 10.02
N HIS A 244 -8.24 5.19 8.88
CA HIS A 244 -6.81 4.96 8.79
C HIS A 244 -6.10 6.26 8.38
N ILE A 245 -5.39 6.88 9.31
CA ILE A 245 -4.59 8.09 9.07
C ILE A 245 -3.17 7.66 8.65
N ILE A 246 -2.81 8.00 7.42
CA ILE A 246 -1.42 7.87 6.89
C ILE A 246 -0.78 9.25 6.75
N SER A 247 -1.61 10.31 6.61
CA SER A 247 -1.19 11.70 6.52
C SER A 247 -0.18 12.07 7.60
N ASN A 248 1.03 12.45 7.18
CA ASN A 248 2.08 12.84 8.09
C ASN A 248 1.93 14.29 8.58
N PRO A 249 2.34 14.61 9.82
CA PRO A 249 2.93 13.70 10.81
C PRO A 249 1.87 12.93 11.63
N VAL A 250 1.90 11.59 11.58
CA VAL A 250 0.89 10.70 12.22
C VAL A 250 0.75 10.98 13.72
N ASN A 251 1.87 11.25 14.42
CA ASN A 251 1.90 11.57 15.85
C ASN A 251 1.03 12.79 16.24
N SER A 252 0.69 13.66 15.27
CA SER A 252 -0.17 14.83 15.50
C SER A 252 -1.48 14.76 14.72
N THR A 253 -1.51 14.18 13.53
CA THR A 253 -2.72 14.09 12.70
C THR A 253 -3.76 13.13 13.26
N VAL A 254 -3.36 12.09 13.98
CA VAL A 254 -4.30 11.22 14.72
C VAL A 254 -4.96 11.96 15.88
N PRO A 255 -4.22 12.67 16.76
CA PRO A 255 -4.84 13.55 17.77
C PRO A 255 -5.76 14.61 17.15
N ILE A 256 -5.40 15.21 16.00
CA ILE A 256 -6.30 16.13 15.28
C ILE A 256 -7.59 15.41 14.91
N ALA A 257 -7.51 14.24 14.26
CA ALA A 257 -8.67 13.47 13.85
C ALA A 257 -9.56 13.12 15.05
N ALA A 258 -8.98 12.69 16.17
CA ALA A 258 -9.72 12.39 17.39
C ALA A 258 -10.48 13.62 17.92
N GLU A 259 -9.82 14.77 18.02
CA GLU A 259 -10.46 16.00 18.50
C GLU A 259 -11.59 16.48 17.57
N ILE A 260 -11.41 16.39 16.25
CA ILE A 260 -12.47 16.71 15.28
C ILE A 260 -13.67 15.78 15.44
N LEU A 261 -13.44 14.47 15.57
CA LEU A 261 -14.52 13.50 15.80
C LEU A 261 -15.23 13.74 17.13
N LYS A 262 -14.51 14.17 18.18
CA LYS A 262 -15.09 14.55 19.48
C LYS A 262 -15.96 15.79 19.34
N GLN A 263 -15.48 16.82 18.65
CA GLN A 263 -16.24 18.04 18.36
C GLN A 263 -17.52 17.75 17.56
N LYS A 264 -17.47 16.77 16.65
CA LYS A 264 -18.62 16.26 15.88
C LYS A 264 -19.53 15.31 16.68
N GLY A 265 -19.14 14.91 17.90
CA GLY A 265 -19.94 14.05 18.77
C GLY A 265 -20.00 12.57 18.34
N VAL A 266 -19.08 12.12 17.46
CA VAL A 266 -19.09 10.76 16.89
C VAL A 266 -17.81 9.97 17.16
N TYR A 267 -16.96 10.47 18.06
CA TYR A 267 -15.67 9.82 18.35
C TYR A 267 -15.85 8.44 18.98
N ASN A 268 -15.24 7.44 18.33
CA ASN A 268 -15.03 6.11 18.88
C ASN A 268 -13.53 5.77 18.83
N PRO A 269 -12.84 5.69 19.98
CA PRO A 269 -11.40 5.45 20.03
C PRO A 269 -10.99 4.09 19.43
N LYS A 270 -11.92 3.12 19.35
CA LYS A 270 -11.66 1.80 18.76
C LYS A 270 -11.53 1.83 17.24
N LYS A 271 -12.01 2.89 16.58
CA LYS A 271 -12.13 2.94 15.10
C LYS A 271 -11.19 3.94 14.45
N LEU A 272 -10.35 4.64 15.21
CA LEU A 272 -9.35 5.57 14.69
C LEU A 272 -7.95 4.99 14.82
N PHE A 273 -7.25 4.86 13.69
CA PHE A 273 -5.94 4.23 13.61
C PHE A 273 -4.94 5.15 12.90
N GLY A 274 -3.81 5.42 13.54
CA GLY A 274 -2.59 5.85 12.85
C GLY A 274 -1.84 4.66 12.30
N VAL A 275 -1.65 4.63 10.99
CA VAL A 275 -1.00 3.49 10.32
C VAL A 275 0.51 3.57 10.50
N THR A 276 1.06 2.77 11.41
CA THR A 276 2.51 2.65 11.67
C THR A 276 3.13 1.38 11.10
N THR A 277 2.35 0.61 10.34
CA THR A 277 2.74 -0.70 9.77
C THR A 277 4.03 -0.64 8.95
N LEU A 278 4.38 0.49 8.35
CA LEU A 278 5.62 0.64 7.59
C LEU A 278 6.86 0.46 8.48
N ASP A 279 6.78 0.83 9.76
CA ASP A 279 7.90 0.67 10.70
C ASP A 279 8.11 -0.81 11.04
N VAL A 280 7.02 -1.55 11.23
CA VAL A 280 7.05 -3.03 11.40
C VAL A 280 7.60 -3.71 10.15
N VAL A 281 7.14 -3.30 8.95
CA VAL A 281 7.64 -3.84 7.68
C VAL A 281 9.15 -3.61 7.53
N ARG A 282 9.63 -2.42 7.89
CA ARG A 282 11.07 -2.11 7.90
C ARG A 282 11.83 -2.93 8.94
N ALA A 283 11.33 -3.00 10.16
CA ALA A 283 11.94 -3.76 11.24
C ALA A 283 12.11 -5.24 10.85
N ASN A 284 11.04 -5.87 10.36
CA ASN A 284 11.08 -7.27 9.92
C ASN A 284 12.08 -7.46 8.77
N THR A 285 12.11 -6.53 7.81
CA THR A 285 13.04 -6.59 6.67
C THR A 285 14.51 -6.48 7.12
N PHE A 286 14.82 -5.48 7.93
CA PHE A 286 16.21 -5.21 8.34
C PHE A 286 16.73 -6.27 9.30
N VAL A 287 15.90 -6.74 10.23
CA VAL A 287 16.26 -7.83 11.14
C VAL A 287 16.46 -9.13 10.36
N ALA A 288 15.57 -9.48 9.43
CA ALA A 288 15.73 -10.67 8.60
C ALA A 288 17.03 -10.66 7.80
N GLN A 289 17.39 -9.51 7.22
CA GLN A 289 18.65 -9.33 6.50
C GLN A 289 19.86 -9.47 7.42
N LYS A 290 19.86 -8.78 8.57
CA LYS A 290 20.98 -8.79 9.51
C LYS A 290 21.24 -10.18 10.10
N LYS A 291 20.17 -10.92 10.41
CA LYS A 291 20.23 -12.23 11.06
C LYS A 291 20.12 -13.41 10.10
N ASN A 292 20.07 -13.14 8.79
CA ASN A 292 19.89 -14.14 7.74
C ASN A 292 18.70 -15.08 7.99
N LEU A 293 17.57 -14.49 8.40
CA LEU A 293 16.32 -15.21 8.67
C LEU A 293 15.41 -15.18 7.45
N LYS A 294 14.46 -16.12 7.39
CA LYS A 294 13.38 -16.06 6.42
C LYS A 294 12.42 -14.94 6.79
N LEU A 295 12.22 -13.97 5.90
CA LEU A 295 11.42 -12.78 6.15
C LEU A 295 9.99 -13.10 6.64
N ILE A 296 9.37 -14.15 6.10
CA ILE A 296 7.99 -14.55 6.45
C ILE A 296 7.85 -15.02 7.90
N ASP A 297 8.96 -15.44 8.53
CA ASP A 297 8.96 -15.94 9.91
C ASP A 297 9.25 -14.81 10.93
N VAL A 298 9.64 -13.62 10.48
CA VAL A 298 10.06 -12.50 11.34
C VAL A 298 8.90 -11.59 11.69
N ASP A 299 8.67 -11.39 12.99
CA ASP A 299 7.72 -10.44 13.57
C ASP A 299 8.38 -9.63 14.68
N VAL A 300 8.67 -8.36 14.41
CA VAL A 300 9.22 -7.40 15.38
C VAL A 300 8.12 -6.39 15.74
N PRO A 301 7.61 -6.38 16.99
CA PRO A 301 6.71 -5.32 17.41
C PRO A 301 7.43 -3.97 17.40
N VAL A 302 6.77 -2.93 16.90
CA VAL A 302 7.27 -1.55 16.92
C VAL A 302 6.25 -0.67 17.62
N ILE A 303 6.69 0.00 18.68
CA ILE A 303 5.83 0.79 19.58
C ILE A 303 6.23 2.27 19.61
N GLY A 304 5.44 3.10 20.29
CA GLY A 304 5.72 4.54 20.47
C GLY A 304 4.93 5.43 19.52
N GLY A 305 5.58 5.93 18.48
CA GLY A 305 5.02 6.81 17.45
C GLY A 305 5.60 6.48 16.06
N HIS A 306 5.51 7.44 15.13
CA HIS A 306 5.88 7.28 13.72
C HIS A 306 6.86 8.36 13.22
N ALA A 307 7.72 8.88 14.10
CA ALA A 307 8.71 9.88 13.73
C ALA A 307 9.99 9.78 14.56
N GLY A 308 11.15 9.63 13.90
CA GLY A 308 12.46 9.66 14.56
C GLY A 308 12.54 8.72 15.74
N ILE A 309 13.00 9.22 16.89
CA ILE A 309 13.16 8.43 18.12
C ILE A 309 11.84 7.89 18.68
N THR A 310 10.69 8.42 18.24
CA THR A 310 9.40 7.89 18.67
C THR A 310 9.12 6.50 18.13
N ILE A 311 9.82 6.05 17.08
CA ILE A 311 9.74 4.70 16.56
C ILE A 311 10.65 3.79 17.42
N LEU A 312 10.05 2.92 18.23
CA LEU A 312 10.80 2.02 19.11
C LEU A 312 10.57 0.54 18.72
N PRO A 313 11.50 -0.08 17.97
CA PRO A 313 11.44 -1.51 17.69
C PRO A 313 11.80 -2.33 18.92
N LEU A 314 10.93 -3.27 19.31
CA LEU A 314 11.14 -4.16 20.43
C LEU A 314 11.89 -5.42 20.00
N LEU A 315 13.19 -5.29 19.76
CA LEU A 315 14.05 -6.40 19.33
C LEU A 315 14.09 -7.54 20.36
N SER A 316 13.92 -7.24 21.66
CA SER A 316 13.84 -8.26 22.72
C SER A 316 12.55 -9.09 22.68
N LYS A 317 11.54 -8.62 21.95
CA LYS A 317 10.20 -9.22 21.83
C LYS A 317 9.92 -9.83 20.46
N MET A 318 10.90 -9.80 19.56
CA MET A 318 10.70 -10.34 18.22
C MET A 318 10.44 -11.84 18.23
N LYS A 319 9.74 -12.33 17.21
CA LYS A 319 9.57 -13.75 16.91
C LYS A 319 10.18 -14.08 15.54
N PRO A 320 10.89 -15.22 15.38
CA PRO A 320 11.41 -16.07 16.45
C PRO A 320 12.43 -15.33 17.35
N ASN A 321 12.65 -15.80 18.56
CA ASN A 321 13.62 -15.19 19.48
C ASN A 321 15.04 -15.32 18.91
N VAL A 322 15.78 -14.21 18.86
CA VAL A 322 17.15 -14.13 18.36
C VAL A 322 17.97 -13.26 19.29
N SER A 323 19.22 -13.64 19.55
CA SER A 323 20.15 -12.84 20.34
C SER A 323 20.79 -11.74 19.49
N PHE A 324 20.91 -10.54 20.05
CA PHE A 324 21.59 -9.39 19.47
C PHE A 324 22.74 -8.95 20.37
N THR A 325 23.83 -8.48 19.77
CA THR A 325 24.83 -7.68 20.48
C THR A 325 24.31 -6.26 20.67
N ASP A 326 24.89 -5.51 21.60
CA ASP A 326 24.51 -4.10 21.83
C ASP A 326 24.68 -3.25 20.56
N ASP A 327 25.78 -3.47 19.81
CA ASP A 327 26.03 -2.80 18.54
C ASP A 327 24.94 -3.11 17.49
N GLU A 328 24.47 -4.37 17.42
CA GLU A 328 23.40 -4.74 16.50
C GLU A 328 22.06 -4.11 16.89
N ILE A 329 21.78 -4.03 18.19
CA ILE A 329 20.57 -3.37 18.73
C ILE A 329 20.58 -1.90 18.32
N GLU A 330 21.70 -1.21 18.54
CA GLU A 330 21.84 0.21 18.20
C GLU A 330 21.73 0.45 16.69
N GLU A 331 22.50 -0.29 15.88
CA GLU A 331 22.51 -0.17 14.42
C GLU A 331 21.11 -0.39 13.81
N LEU A 332 20.42 -1.47 14.23
CA LEU A 332 19.08 -1.78 13.73
C LEU A 332 18.06 -0.74 14.18
N SER A 333 18.09 -0.33 15.45
CA SER A 333 17.15 0.66 15.99
C SER A 333 17.29 2.00 15.27
N VAL A 334 18.51 2.49 15.10
CA VAL A 334 18.78 3.76 14.39
C VAL A 334 18.36 3.67 12.92
N ARG A 335 18.63 2.55 12.24
CA ARG A 335 18.21 2.38 10.85
C ARG A 335 16.70 2.32 10.70
N ILE A 336 15.99 1.64 11.61
CA ILE A 336 14.52 1.56 11.61
C ILE A 336 13.92 2.96 11.80
N GLN A 337 14.41 3.73 12.78
CA GLN A 337 13.98 5.10 13.05
C GLN A 337 14.21 6.04 11.86
N ASN A 338 15.32 5.84 11.13
CA ASN A 338 15.71 6.68 10.00
C ASN A 338 15.31 6.12 8.63
N GLY A 339 14.57 5.01 8.56
CA GLY A 339 14.21 4.38 7.29
C GLY A 339 13.37 5.26 6.36
N GLY A 340 12.69 6.28 6.90
CA GLY A 340 12.04 7.34 6.11
C GLY A 340 13.05 8.27 5.44
N THR A 341 14.04 8.73 6.21
CA THR A 341 15.11 9.63 5.77
C THR A 341 15.98 8.95 4.71
N GLU A 342 16.36 7.68 4.90
CA GLU A 342 17.13 6.88 3.94
C GLU A 342 16.47 6.91 2.53
N VAL A 343 15.14 6.78 2.45
CA VAL A 343 14.41 6.81 1.17
C VAL A 343 14.34 8.22 0.58
N VAL A 344 14.19 9.26 1.39
CA VAL A 344 14.17 10.65 0.92
C VAL A 344 15.51 11.03 0.31
N GLU A 345 16.61 10.64 0.95
CA GLU A 345 17.97 10.85 0.46
C GLU A 345 18.23 10.08 -0.82
N ALA A 346 17.84 8.80 -0.88
CA ALA A 346 17.97 7.98 -2.10
C ALA A 346 17.15 8.53 -3.28
N LYS A 347 16.02 9.21 -3.01
CA LYS A 347 15.22 9.91 -4.01
C LYS A 347 15.72 11.32 -4.33
N ALA A 348 16.88 11.73 -3.81
CA ALA A 348 17.45 13.07 -3.97
C ALA A 348 16.45 14.19 -3.60
N GLY A 349 15.63 13.96 -2.57
CA GLY A 349 14.60 14.91 -2.13
C GLY A 349 13.35 14.98 -3.02
N ALA A 350 13.23 14.17 -4.08
CA ALA A 350 12.07 14.14 -4.98
C ALA A 350 10.82 13.44 -4.39
N GLY A 351 10.75 13.32 -3.06
CA GLY A 351 9.64 12.71 -2.33
C GLY A 351 10.10 11.67 -1.30
N SER A 352 9.13 11.12 -0.56
CA SER A 352 9.34 10.09 0.46
C SER A 352 8.95 8.69 -0.04
N ALA A 353 8.95 7.70 0.86
CA ALA A 353 8.47 6.36 0.58
C ALA A 353 7.01 6.37 0.10
N THR A 354 6.78 5.86 -1.11
CA THR A 354 5.45 5.78 -1.73
C THR A 354 5.00 4.33 -1.87
N LEU A 355 5.80 3.52 -2.56
CA LEU A 355 5.49 2.12 -2.86
C LEU A 355 5.46 1.23 -1.61
N SER A 356 6.49 1.32 -0.76
CA SER A 356 6.53 0.55 0.49
C SER A 356 5.47 1.01 1.49
N MET A 357 5.11 2.31 1.48
CA MET A 357 4.01 2.83 2.28
C MET A 357 2.66 2.30 1.79
N ALA A 358 2.43 2.27 0.47
CA ALA A 358 1.23 1.66 -0.10
C ALA A 358 1.10 0.18 0.26
N TYR A 359 2.20 -0.58 0.21
CA TYR A 359 2.24 -1.96 0.67
C TYR A 359 1.87 -2.09 2.16
N ALA A 360 2.49 -1.29 3.03
CA ALA A 360 2.24 -1.35 4.46
C ALA A 360 0.78 -0.96 4.81
N ALA A 361 0.25 0.08 4.17
CA ALA A 361 -1.13 0.50 4.33
C ALA A 361 -2.12 -0.55 3.80
N ALA A 362 -1.84 -1.18 2.67
CA ALA A 362 -2.67 -2.27 2.14
C ALA A 362 -2.69 -3.48 3.07
N ARG A 363 -1.53 -3.85 3.65
CA ARG A 363 -1.46 -4.89 4.69
C ARG A 363 -2.36 -4.56 5.88
N PHE A 364 -2.31 -3.32 6.38
CA PHE A 364 -3.13 -2.90 7.50
C PHE A 364 -4.63 -2.93 7.17
N VAL A 365 -5.02 -2.46 5.97
CA VAL A 365 -6.40 -2.56 5.48
C VAL A 365 -6.85 -4.02 5.38
N GLU A 366 -6.02 -4.90 4.84
CA GLU A 366 -6.35 -6.33 4.74
C GLU A 366 -6.54 -6.98 6.12
N SER A 367 -5.71 -6.62 7.11
CA SER A 367 -5.92 -7.04 8.50
C SER A 367 -7.26 -6.56 9.06
N CYS A 368 -7.63 -5.29 8.86
CA CYS A 368 -8.93 -4.76 9.27
C CYS A 368 -10.10 -5.43 8.51
N LEU A 369 -9.97 -5.72 7.23
CA LEU A 369 -10.98 -6.43 6.43
C LEU A 369 -11.21 -7.85 6.96
N ARG A 370 -10.13 -8.59 7.30
CA ARG A 370 -10.26 -9.91 7.95
C ARG A 370 -10.96 -9.81 9.30
N ALA A 371 -10.62 -8.82 10.12
CA ALA A 371 -11.27 -8.60 11.41
C ALA A 371 -12.77 -8.30 11.25
N LEU A 372 -13.15 -7.48 10.27
CA LEU A 372 -14.55 -7.21 9.91
C LEU A 372 -15.28 -8.45 9.41
N ASP A 373 -14.60 -9.32 8.65
CA ASP A 373 -15.14 -10.60 8.17
C ASP A 373 -15.31 -11.63 9.32
N GLY A 374 -14.65 -11.40 10.46
CA GLY A 374 -14.80 -12.19 11.68
C GLY A 374 -13.62 -13.08 12.02
N ASP A 375 -12.46 -12.84 11.41
CA ASP A 375 -11.21 -13.41 11.89
C ASP A 375 -10.95 -12.90 13.32
N SER A 376 -10.90 -13.81 14.28
CA SER A 376 -10.71 -13.50 15.69
C SER A 376 -9.24 -13.32 16.09
N ASP A 377 -8.30 -13.59 15.19
CA ASP A 377 -6.86 -13.63 15.43
C ASP A 377 -6.09 -12.60 14.58
N VAL A 378 -6.54 -11.34 14.64
CA VAL A 378 -5.92 -10.22 13.92
C VAL A 378 -5.19 -9.31 14.89
N TYR A 379 -3.87 -9.19 14.69
CA TYR A 379 -3.00 -8.32 15.47
C TYR A 379 -2.12 -7.47 14.55
N GLU A 380 -2.05 -6.17 14.83
CA GLU A 380 -1.17 -5.23 14.14
C GLU A 380 -0.65 -4.17 15.13
N CYS A 381 0.50 -3.57 14.85
CA CYS A 381 0.91 -2.35 15.55
C CYS A 381 0.24 -1.14 14.89
N ALA A 382 -0.40 -0.30 15.71
CA ALA A 382 -1.05 0.94 15.25
C ALA A 382 -0.98 2.02 16.32
N PHE A 383 -0.91 3.29 15.90
CA PHE A 383 -0.96 4.45 16.79
C PHE A 383 -2.41 4.80 17.09
N VAL A 384 -2.86 4.51 18.31
CA VAL A 384 -4.27 4.60 18.73
C VAL A 384 -4.40 5.34 20.06
N GLU A 385 -5.62 5.73 20.42
CA GLU A 385 -5.89 6.15 21.81
C GLU A 385 -5.62 4.97 22.74
N SER A 386 -4.83 5.19 23.79
CA SER A 386 -4.30 4.11 24.61
C SER A 386 -4.05 4.54 26.05
N GLU A 387 -4.16 3.58 26.97
CA GLU A 387 -3.92 3.76 28.40
C GLU A 387 -2.68 2.98 28.89
N ILE A 388 -1.91 2.37 27.97
CA ILE A 388 -0.71 1.59 28.33
C ILE A 388 0.48 2.47 28.77
N THR A 389 0.37 3.77 28.55
CA THR A 389 1.29 4.80 29.07
C THR A 389 0.49 5.98 29.60
N GLU A 390 1.16 6.96 30.19
CA GLU A 390 0.59 8.24 30.59
C GLU A 390 0.18 9.14 29.41
N LEU A 391 0.58 8.80 28.18
CA LEU A 391 0.23 9.54 26.97
C LEU A 391 -1.12 9.07 26.43
N PRO A 392 -1.99 9.98 25.95
CA PRO A 392 -3.33 9.61 25.48
C PRO A 392 -3.30 8.83 24.17
N PHE A 393 -2.22 8.92 23.39
CA PHE A 393 -2.03 8.15 22.16
C PHE A 393 -0.68 7.47 22.16
N PHE A 394 -0.65 6.21 21.74
CA PHE A 394 0.59 5.42 21.71
C PHE A 394 0.48 4.27 20.69
N ALA A 395 1.55 4.03 19.94
CA ALA A 395 1.64 2.91 19.03
C ALA A 395 1.98 1.65 19.80
N SER A 396 1.17 0.62 19.64
CA SER A 396 1.37 -0.68 20.28
C SER A 396 0.69 -1.77 19.47
N ARG A 397 1.01 -3.03 19.77
CA ARG A 397 0.31 -4.17 19.19
C ARG A 397 -1.13 -4.20 19.72
N VAL A 398 -2.10 -4.15 18.83
CA VAL A 398 -3.53 -4.17 19.16
C VAL A 398 -4.19 -5.39 18.53
N LYS A 399 -5.17 -5.95 19.25
CA LYS A 399 -6.11 -6.92 18.70
C LYS A 399 -7.23 -6.17 17.99
N ILE A 400 -7.50 -6.50 16.74
CA ILE A 400 -8.54 -5.88 15.93
C ILE A 400 -9.68 -6.89 15.73
N GLY A 401 -10.90 -6.46 15.95
CA GLY A 401 -12.12 -7.23 15.69
C GLY A 401 -13.15 -6.43 14.90
N ARG A 402 -14.38 -6.93 14.86
CA ARG A 402 -15.47 -6.33 14.06
C ARG A 402 -15.81 -4.89 14.46
N GLU A 403 -15.57 -4.52 15.71
CA GLU A 403 -15.84 -3.18 16.24
C GLU A 403 -14.57 -2.31 16.38
N GLY A 404 -13.46 -2.72 15.76
CA GLY A 404 -12.18 -2.02 15.80
C GLY A 404 -11.26 -2.63 16.86
N VAL A 405 -10.52 -1.79 17.61
CA VAL A 405 -9.63 -2.24 18.68
C VAL A 405 -10.41 -2.96 19.78
N GLU A 406 -10.14 -4.26 19.96
CA GLU A 406 -10.71 -5.09 21.03
C GLU A 406 -9.84 -5.06 22.29
N GLY A 407 -8.53 -4.85 22.15
CA GLY A 407 -7.60 -4.78 23.25
C GLY A 407 -6.18 -4.43 22.81
N VAL A 408 -5.38 -3.97 23.75
CA VAL A 408 -3.96 -3.66 23.56
C VAL A 408 -3.12 -4.76 24.22
N VAL A 409 -2.05 -5.20 23.56
CA VAL A 409 -1.14 -6.22 24.10
C VAL A 409 -0.13 -5.54 25.05
N SER A 410 -0.54 -5.29 26.29
CA SER A 410 0.29 -4.62 27.30
C SER A 410 1.54 -5.43 27.70
N SER A 411 1.51 -6.76 27.54
CA SER A 411 2.63 -7.64 27.85
C SER A 411 3.88 -7.39 26.98
N ASP A 412 3.74 -6.70 25.84
CA ASP A 412 4.89 -6.28 25.02
C ASP A 412 5.78 -5.27 25.77
N LEU A 413 5.24 -4.54 26.75
CA LEU A 413 6.00 -3.61 27.60
C LEU A 413 6.60 -4.26 28.86
N GLU A 414 6.27 -5.52 29.14
CA GLU A 414 6.82 -6.22 30.30
C GLU A 414 8.22 -6.77 29.97
N GLY A 415 9.19 -6.63 30.87
CA GLY A 415 10.52 -7.23 30.69
C GLY A 415 11.27 -6.70 29.45
N LEU A 416 11.15 -5.40 29.18
CA LEU A 416 11.98 -4.69 28.19
C LEU A 416 13.47 -4.77 28.56
N SER A 417 14.33 -4.78 27.54
CA SER A 417 15.77 -4.59 27.74
C SER A 417 16.09 -3.18 28.25
N GLU A 418 17.29 -2.98 28.81
CA GLU A 418 17.71 -1.65 29.27
C GLU A 418 17.76 -0.61 28.13
N TYR A 419 18.13 -1.03 26.92
CA TYR A 419 18.11 -0.18 25.73
C TYR A 419 16.68 0.28 25.40
N GLU A 420 15.72 -0.65 25.36
CA GLU A 420 14.33 -0.36 25.06
C GLU A 420 13.66 0.49 26.16
N LYS A 421 13.98 0.26 27.44
CA LYS A 421 13.50 1.12 28.55
C LYS A 421 13.98 2.56 28.38
N LYS A 422 15.27 2.75 28.09
CA LYS A 422 15.84 4.08 27.83
C LYS A 422 15.19 4.73 26.60
N GLY A 423 14.97 3.95 25.53
CA GLY A 423 14.27 4.41 24.33
C GLY A 423 12.82 4.83 24.62
N LEU A 424 12.10 4.05 25.41
CA LEU A 424 10.72 4.32 25.83
C LEU A 424 10.62 5.60 26.65
N GLU A 425 11.54 5.84 27.59
CA GLU A 425 11.55 7.08 28.36
C GLU A 425 11.93 8.29 27.49
N ALA A 426 12.89 8.12 26.56
CA ALA A 426 13.31 9.20 25.66
C ALA A 426 12.21 9.62 24.68
N LEU A 427 11.44 8.67 24.12
CA LEU A 427 10.42 8.99 23.13
C LEU A 427 9.21 9.73 23.71
N LYS A 428 8.88 9.49 24.99
CA LYS A 428 7.66 10.04 25.61
C LYS A 428 7.59 11.55 25.53
N GLY A 429 8.72 12.23 25.74
CA GLY A 429 8.80 13.70 25.67
C GLY A 429 8.48 14.24 24.28
N GLU A 430 9.07 13.67 23.23
CA GLU A 430 8.83 14.09 21.84
C GLU A 430 7.41 13.74 21.37
N LEU A 431 6.93 12.56 21.76
CA LEU A 431 5.59 12.11 21.41
C LEU A 431 4.53 12.99 22.09
N LYS A 432 4.70 13.31 23.38
CA LYS A 432 3.83 14.24 24.10
C LYS A 432 3.71 15.59 23.39
N GLY A 433 4.84 16.19 23.02
CA GLY A 433 4.85 17.46 22.29
C GLY A 433 4.12 17.37 20.93
N SER A 434 4.26 16.26 20.23
CA SER A 434 3.56 16.02 18.95
C SER A 434 2.05 15.88 19.14
N ILE A 435 1.62 15.17 20.20
CA ILE A 435 0.21 15.01 20.56
C ILE A 435 -0.40 16.36 20.94
N GLU A 436 0.24 17.09 21.84
CA GLU A 436 -0.22 18.41 22.30
C GLU A 436 -0.32 19.40 21.14
N LYS A 437 0.62 19.36 20.20
CA LYS A 437 0.56 20.19 18.98
C LYS A 437 -0.67 19.89 18.13
N GLY A 438 -1.01 18.60 17.96
CA GLY A 438 -2.21 18.19 17.23
C GLY A 438 -3.51 18.62 17.93
N VAL A 439 -3.61 18.37 19.24
CA VAL A 439 -4.76 18.77 20.07
C VAL A 439 -4.92 20.30 20.09
N ALA A 440 -3.82 21.04 20.20
CA ALA A 440 -3.84 22.50 20.18
C ALA A 440 -4.29 23.04 18.81
N PHE A 441 -3.88 22.42 17.71
CA PHE A 441 -4.37 22.81 16.38
C PHE A 441 -5.88 22.64 16.27
N ALA A 442 -6.42 21.47 16.63
CA ALA A 442 -7.85 21.18 16.51
C ALA A 442 -8.73 22.08 17.41
N ASN A 443 -8.20 22.55 18.54
CA ASN A 443 -8.93 23.41 19.47
C ASN A 443 -8.82 24.91 19.19
N LYS A 444 -7.89 25.36 18.32
CA LYS A 444 -7.72 26.79 17.97
C LYS A 444 -8.83 27.33 17.07
N GLU A 445 -9.51 26.47 16.32
CA GLU A 445 -10.49 26.87 15.30
C GLU A 445 -11.94 26.60 15.75
N LYS A 446 -12.24 26.82 17.04
CA LYS A 446 -13.62 26.78 17.56
C LYS A 446 -14.40 28.04 17.23
#